data_AF-A0A7W0YVT3-F1
#
_entry.id   AF-A0A7W0YVT3-F1
#
_cell.length_a   1.000
_cell.length_b   1.000
_cell.length_c   1.000
_cell.angle_alpha   90.00
_cell.angle_beta   90.00
_cell.angle_gamma   90.00
#
_symmetry.space_group_name_H-M   'P 1'
#
loop_
_entity.id
_entity.type
_entity.pdbx_description
1 polymer ?
#
loop_
_entity_poly.entity_id
_entity_poly.type
_entity_poly.pdbx_seq_one_letter_code
_entity_poly.pdbx_strand_id
1 'polypeptide(L)' 'MATEPIREYRDYLTRIHHELTGLAWLYHMNHGIFMTPGVDEEWTLSVAHSGDDLRRYVEVFETFARDVTSRATSSFSG' A
#
# COMPACT_ATOMS: atom_id res chain seq x y z
N MET A 1 1.80 -13.58 9.82
CA MET A 1 1.39 -13.15 8.46
C MET A 1 1.44 -14.37 7.53
N ALA A 2 0.61 -14.41 6.49
CA ALA A 2 0.50 -15.59 5.62
C ALA A 2 1.74 -15.81 4.75
N THR A 3 2.21 -17.06 4.68
CA THR A 3 3.30 -17.52 3.81
C THR A 3 2.79 -18.35 2.63
N GLU A 4 1.47 -18.56 2.56
CA GLU A 4 0.76 -19.34 1.56
C GLU A 4 -0.39 -18.48 0.98
N PRO A 5 -0.89 -18.77 -0.24
CA PRO A 5 -1.98 -18.02 -0.84
C PRO A 5 -3.26 -17.99 0.04
N ILE A 6 -3.84 -16.81 0.22
CA ILE A 6 -5.14 -16.62 0.89
C ILE A 6 -6.24 -17.12 -0.05
N ARG A 7 -7.13 -17.99 0.47
CA ARG A 7 -8.26 -18.55 -0.31
C ARG A 7 -9.63 -18.17 0.23
N GLU A 8 -9.69 -17.73 1.49
CA GLU A 8 -10.94 -17.46 2.20
C GLU A 8 -10.90 -16.08 2.85
N TYR A 9 -12.05 -15.43 2.93
CA TYR A 9 -12.16 -14.07 3.48
C TYR A 9 -11.73 -13.96 4.95
N ARG A 10 -11.95 -15.01 5.76
CA ARG A 10 -11.49 -15.03 7.16
C ARG A 10 -9.98 -14.96 7.28
N ASP A 11 -9.28 -15.63 6.36
CA ASP A 11 -7.82 -15.64 6.32
C ASP A 11 -7.30 -14.27 5.90
N TYR A 12 -7.99 -13.59 4.98
CA TYR A 12 -7.72 -12.20 4.66
C TYR A 12 -7.77 -11.31 5.91
N LEU A 13 -8.86 -11.36 6.68
CA LEU A 13 -9.03 -10.54 7.89
C LEU A 13 -7.98 -10.79 8.99
N THR A 14 -7.39 -11.99 9.05
CA THR A 14 -6.57 -12.41 10.20
C THR A 14 -5.10 -12.62 9.87
N ARG A 15 -4.76 -12.80 8.59
CA ARG A 15 -3.42 -13.26 8.17
C ARG A 15 -2.66 -12.25 7.30
N ILE A 16 -3.23 -11.10 6.95
CA ILE A 16 -2.53 -10.00 6.24
C ILE A 16 -1.78 -9.05 7.21
N HIS A 17 -0.83 -8.25 6.70
CA HIS A 17 -0.16 -7.21 7.50
C HIS A 17 -0.98 -5.93 7.48
N HIS A 18 -1.98 -5.85 8.36
CA HIS A 18 -2.82 -4.66 8.51
C HIS A 18 -2.03 -3.37 8.74
N GLU A 19 -0.95 -3.42 9.53
CA GLU A 19 -0.09 -2.25 9.75
C GLU A 19 0.62 -1.80 8.47
N LEU A 20 1.05 -2.74 7.62
CA LEU A 20 1.68 -2.43 6.34
C LEU A 20 0.66 -1.84 5.36
N THR A 21 -0.56 -2.36 5.34
CA THR A 21 -1.68 -1.80 4.56
C THR A 21 -2.02 -0.38 5.02
N GLY A 22 -2.11 -0.16 6.34
CA GLY A 22 -2.32 1.17 6.91
C GLY A 22 -1.20 2.15 6.59
N LEU A 23 0.05 1.68 6.60
CA LEU A 23 1.20 2.50 6.17
C LEU A 23 1.12 2.82 4.68
N ALA A 24 0.77 1.86 3.83
CA ALA A 24 0.59 2.08 2.39
C ALA A 24 -0.46 3.16 2.12
N TRP A 25 -1.59 3.11 2.83
CA TRP A 25 -2.64 4.13 2.78
C TRP A 25 -2.11 5.53 3.14
N LEU A 26 -1.42 5.66 4.29
CA LEU A 26 -0.82 6.93 4.71
C LEU A 26 0.21 7.44 3.69
N TYR A 27 1.02 6.55 3.12
CA TYR A 27 2.01 6.90 2.11
C TYR A 27 1.35 7.47 0.86
N HIS A 28 0.33 6.80 0.32
CA HIS A 28 -0.41 7.27 -0.86
C HIS A 28 -1.10 8.61 -0.60
N MET A 29 -1.73 8.77 0.57
CA MET A 29 -2.36 10.03 1.00
C MET A 29 -1.35 11.18 1.01
N ASN A 30 -0.15 10.96 1.57
CA ASN A 30 0.92 11.96 1.59
C ASN A 30 1.50 12.27 0.20
N HIS A 31 1.26 11.41 -0.78
CA HIS A 31 1.66 11.60 -2.19
C HIS A 31 0.50 12.06 -3.09
N GLY A 32 -0.63 12.49 -2.49
CA GLY A 32 -1.77 13.08 -3.20
C GLY A 32 -2.71 12.06 -3.85
N ILE A 33 -2.66 10.79 -3.44
CA ILE A 33 -3.56 9.73 -3.88
C ILE A 33 -4.55 9.46 -2.76
N PHE A 34 -5.81 9.83 -2.99
CA PHE A 34 -6.86 9.76 -1.98
C PHE A 34 -7.70 8.50 -2.13
N MET A 35 -7.83 7.78 -1.03
CA MET A 35 -8.62 6.55 -0.95
C MET A 35 -9.31 6.49 0.41
N THR A 36 -10.50 5.88 0.42
CA THR A 36 -11.33 5.77 1.63
C THR A 36 -10.56 5.05 2.73
N PRO A 37 -10.43 5.63 3.94
CA PRO A 37 -9.78 4.95 5.05
C PRO A 37 -10.60 3.74 5.50
N GLY A 38 -9.90 2.67 5.88
CA GLY A 38 -10.53 1.51 6.55
C GLY A 38 -11.30 0.56 5.63
N VAL A 39 -11.27 0.77 4.30
CA VAL A 39 -11.67 -0.25 3.35
C VAL A 39 -10.41 -0.88 2.78
N ASP A 40 -10.17 -2.09 3.26
CA ASP A 40 -9.22 -3.08 2.82
C ASP A 40 -9.00 -3.06 1.29
N GLU A 41 -7.99 -2.29 0.85
CA GLU A 41 -7.49 -2.07 -0.53
C GLU A 41 -8.51 -2.04 -1.68
N GLU A 42 -9.74 -1.56 -1.47
CA GLU A 42 -10.65 -1.31 -2.60
C GLU A 42 -10.32 0.04 -3.25
N TRP A 43 -9.92 0.01 -4.52
CA TRP A 43 -9.82 1.21 -5.35
C TRP A 43 -11.04 1.31 -6.25
N THR A 44 -11.70 2.46 -6.20
CA THR A 44 -12.74 2.79 -7.17
C THR A 44 -12.11 3.56 -8.32
N LEU A 45 -11.94 2.90 -9.47
CA LEU A 45 -11.54 3.57 -10.70
C LEU A 45 -12.76 4.11 -11.44
N SER A 46 -12.53 5.16 -12.22
CA SER A 46 -13.56 5.86 -13.00
C SER A 46 -12.98 6.24 -14.36
N VAL A 47 -13.85 6.39 -15.36
CA VAL A 47 -13.51 6.92 -16.69
C VAL A 47 -12.90 8.33 -16.64
N ALA A 48 -13.02 9.03 -15.51
CA ALA A 48 -12.36 10.31 -15.28
C ALA A 48 -10.85 10.18 -15.04
N HIS A 49 -10.34 9.01 -14.67
CA HIS A 49 -8.89 8.81 -14.49
C HIS A 49 -8.20 8.73 -15.84
N SER A 50 -7.20 9.57 -16.01
CA SER A 50 -6.29 9.55 -17.15
C SER A 50 -5.22 8.46 -16.99
N GLY A 51 -4.48 8.18 -18.06
CA GLY A 51 -3.30 7.32 -17.98
C GLY A 51 -2.21 7.90 -17.06
N ASP A 52 -2.16 9.22 -16.90
CA ASP A 52 -1.18 9.91 -16.05
C ASP A 52 -1.50 9.70 -14.58
N ASP A 53 -2.79 9.68 -14.22
CA ASP A 53 -3.24 9.36 -12.86
C ASP A 53 -2.85 7.92 -12.48
N LEU A 54 -3.00 6.97 -13.42
CA LEU A 54 -2.60 5.58 -13.21
C LEU A 54 -1.08 5.43 -13.10
N ARG A 55 -0.32 6.14 -13.93
CA ARG A 55 1.15 6.15 -13.85
C ARG A 55 1.62 6.71 -12.52
N ARG A 56 1.04 7.81 -12.05
CA ARG A 56 1.34 8.39 -10.74
C ARG A 56 1.08 7.40 -9.61
N TYR A 57 -0.02 6.66 -9.68
CA TYR A 57 -0.30 5.60 -8.71
C TYR A 57 0.84 4.56 -8.67
N VAL A 58 1.21 4.02 -9.84
CA VAL A 58 2.26 3.00 -9.95
C VAL A 58 3.61 3.52 -9.44
N GLU A 59 4.01 4.74 -9.81
CA GLU A 59 5.27 5.35 -9.38
C GLU A 59 5.34 5.50 -7.84
N VAL A 60 4.24 5.92 -7.21
CA VAL A 60 4.15 6.05 -5.74
C VAL A 60 4.20 4.68 -5.08
N PHE A 61 3.48 3.70 -5.62
CA PHE A 61 3.49 2.32 -5.11
C PHE A 61 4.88 1.68 -5.21
N GLU A 62 5.59 1.85 -6.34
CA GLU A 62 6.96 1.36 -6.52
C GLU A 62 7.93 2.00 -5.52
N THR A 63 7.76 3.29 -5.23
CA THR A 63 8.58 4.00 -4.24
C THR A 63 8.31 3.47 -2.83
N PHE A 64 7.04 3.33 -2.46
CA PHE A 64 6.63 2.71 -1.19
C PHE A 64 7.23 1.31 -1.02
N ALA A 65 7.07 0.45 -2.03
CA ALA A 65 7.59 -0.92 -2.01
C ALA A 65 9.12 -0.95 -1.81
N ARG A 66 9.85 -0.05 -2.48
CA ARG A 66 11.29 0.10 -2.30
C ARG A 66 11.64 0.52 -0.88
N ASP A 67 10.94 1.51 -0.34
CA ASP A 67 11.21 2.04 1.00
C ASP A 67 10.99 0.96 2.07
N VAL A 68 9.89 0.20 2.00
CA VAL A 68 9.56 -0.83 3.00
C VAL A 68 10.33 -2.14 2.86
N THR A 69 10.93 -2.40 1.70
CA THR A 69 11.76 -3.61 1.47
C THR A 69 13.25 -3.34 1.54
N SER A 70 13.66 -2.06 1.43
CA SER A 70 15.05 -1.68 1.64
C SER A 70 15.45 -2.00 3.09
N ARG A 71 16.59 -2.67 3.27
CA ARG A 71 17.16 -2.82 4.61
C ARG A 71 17.52 -1.43 5.11
N ALA A 72 16.81 -0.95 6.13
CA ALA A 72 17.21 0.24 6.88
C ALA A 72 18.64 -0.01 7.38
N THR A 73 19.62 0.63 6.73
CA THR A 73 20.98 0.68 7.24
C THR A 73 20.99 1.82 8.25
N SER A 74 20.37 1.61 9.40
CA SER A 74 20.39 2.58 10.49
C SER A 74 21.72 2.49 11.23
N SER A 75 22.74 3.17 10.73
CA SER A 75 23.80 3.67 11.60
C SER A 75 23.28 4.91 12.31
N PHE A 76 22.47 4.73 13.36
CA PHE A 76 22.20 5.81 14.29
C PHE A 76 23.40 5.95 15.22
N SER A 77 24.26 6.94 14.93
CA SER A 77 25.28 7.43 15.86
C SER A 77 24.76 8.72 16.47
N GLY A 78 24.26 8.63 17.70
CA GLY A 78 23.82 9.74 18.53
C GLY A 78 23.95 9.38 20.00
#